data_AF-A0A2V2RF90-F1
#
_entry.id   AF-A0A2V2RF90-F1
#
_cell.length_a   1.000
_cell.length_b   1.000
_cell.length_c   1.000
_cell.angle_alpha   90.00
_cell.angle_beta   90.00
_cell.angle_gamma   90.00
#
_symmetry.space_group_name_H-M   'P 1'
#
loop_
_entity.id
_entity.type
_entity.pdbx_description
1 polymer ?
#
loop_
_entity_poly.entity_id
_entity_poly.type
_entity_poly.pdbx_seq_one_letter_code
_entity_poly.pdbx_strand_id
1 'polypeptide(L)'
;MSYWLFKSDPETYGYDDLERDKQTVWDGVSNPVALRNMRGCKKGDTVIIYHTGDEKSMVGLAEIVKEAYPDPKQKDPKLVVVEIKANGRLKKTVTLAEVKARKEFADFALVRQSRLSVMPVNETQWKLLALK
;
A
#
# COMPACT_ATOMS: atom_id res chain seq x y z
N MET A 1 -2.23 -5.73 14.91
CA MET A 1 -2.55 -5.65 13.48
C MET A 1 -2.41 -4.20 13.07
N SER A 2 -1.55 -3.91 12.12
CA SER A 2 -1.29 -2.57 11.61
C SER A 2 -1.92 -2.39 10.22
N TYR A 3 -2.08 -1.13 9.80
CA TYR A 3 -2.62 -0.79 8.50
C TYR A 3 -1.59 -0.02 7.69
N TRP A 4 -1.48 -0.37 6.41
CA TRP A 4 -0.52 0.23 5.48
C TRP A 4 -1.24 0.64 4.20
N LEU A 5 -0.63 1.56 3.45
CA LEU A 5 -1.05 1.89 2.09
C LEU A 5 0.14 1.73 1.16
N PHE A 6 -0.03 0.91 0.13
CA PHE A 6 0.96 0.65 -0.92
C PHE A 6 0.45 1.23 -2.23
N LYS A 7 1.28 2.04 -2.89
CA LYS A 7 0.96 2.62 -4.20
C LYS A 7 1.42 1.69 -5.31
N SER A 8 0.55 1.49 -6.30
CA SER A 8 0.88 0.79 -7.54
C SER A 8 0.41 1.60 -8.73
N ASP A 9 1.15 1.53 -9.83
CA ASP A 9 0.70 2.05 -11.12
C ASP A 9 -0.08 0.92 -11.85
N PRO A 10 -1.38 1.10 -12.13
CA PRO A 10 -2.18 0.05 -12.77
C PRO A 10 -1.70 -0.31 -14.18
N GLU A 11 -0.92 0.54 -14.86
CA GLU A 11 -0.32 0.19 -16.15
C GLU A 11 0.86 -0.79 -16.02
N THR A 12 1.49 -0.86 -14.83
CA THR A 12 2.62 -1.76 -14.55
C THR A 12 2.17 -3.00 -13.78
N TYR A 13 1.40 -2.82 -12.71
CA TYR A 13 0.84 -3.90 -11.90
C TYR A 13 -0.37 -3.38 -11.11
N GLY A 14 -1.57 -3.62 -11.62
CA GLY A 14 -2.81 -3.19 -11.00
C GLY A 14 -3.34 -4.15 -9.93
N TYR A 15 -4.44 -3.77 -9.28
CA TYR A 15 -5.13 -4.68 -8.35
C TYR A 15 -5.71 -5.92 -9.04
N ASP A 16 -6.12 -5.81 -10.32
CA ASP A 16 -6.58 -6.95 -11.11
C ASP A 16 -5.48 -8.01 -11.29
N ASP A 17 -4.22 -7.59 -11.43
CA ASP A 17 -3.08 -8.49 -11.47
C ASP A 17 -2.91 -9.21 -10.13
N LEU A 18 -3.00 -8.47 -9.01
CA LEU A 18 -2.92 -9.05 -7.67
C LEU A 18 -4.04 -10.05 -7.40
N GLU A 19 -5.26 -9.78 -7.86
CA GLU A 19 -6.40 -10.71 -7.74
C GLU A 19 -6.17 -11.99 -8.55
N ARG A 20 -5.71 -11.86 -9.80
CA ARG A 20 -5.38 -13.00 -10.67
C ARG A 20 -4.26 -13.86 -10.08
N ASP A 21 -3.18 -13.22 -9.65
CA ASP A 21 -1.98 -13.89 -9.16
C ASP A 21 -2.17 -14.43 -7.73
N LYS A 22 -3.19 -13.91 -7.02
CA LYS A 22 -3.56 -14.19 -5.62
C LYS A 22 -2.53 -13.73 -4.59
N GLN A 23 -1.24 -13.82 -4.92
CA GLN A 23 -0.12 -13.42 -4.09
C GLN A 23 1.02 -12.93 -4.98
N THR A 24 1.74 -11.91 -4.52
CA THR A 24 2.90 -11.35 -5.23
C THR A 24 3.99 -10.91 -4.27
N VAL A 25 5.20 -10.77 -4.81
CA VAL A 25 6.33 -10.10 -4.15
C VAL A 25 6.19 -8.61 -4.44
N TRP A 26 6.07 -7.80 -3.39
CA TRP A 26 6.04 -6.34 -3.52
C TRP A 26 7.46 -5.79 -3.62
N ASP A 27 7.92 -5.57 -4.86
CA ASP A 27 9.27 -5.12 -5.19
C ASP A 27 9.31 -3.69 -5.78
N GLY A 28 10.46 -3.29 -6.33
CA GLY A 28 10.62 -1.98 -7.00
C GLY A 28 10.70 -0.77 -6.06
N VAL A 29 10.67 -0.96 -4.74
CA VAL A 29 10.75 0.13 -3.76
C VAL A 29 12.20 0.49 -3.43
N SER A 30 12.58 1.74 -3.66
CA SER A 30 13.92 2.25 -3.35
C SER A 30 13.93 3.43 -2.37
N ASN A 31 12.78 4.05 -2.10
CA ASN A 31 12.70 5.18 -1.18
C ASN A 31 13.04 4.72 0.26
N PRO A 32 14.02 5.35 0.96
CA PRO A 32 14.44 4.91 2.30
C PRO A 32 13.33 4.88 3.35
N VAL A 33 12.38 5.82 3.29
CA VAL A 33 11.24 5.86 4.22
C VAL A 33 10.25 4.73 3.89
N ALA A 34 9.98 4.49 2.60
CA ALA A 34 9.14 3.37 2.18
C ALA A 34 9.76 2.02 2.58
N LEU A 35 11.06 1.85 2.36
CA LEU A 35 11.82 0.66 2.77
C LEU A 35 11.81 0.47 4.30
N ARG A 36 11.88 1.55 5.08
CA ARG A 36 11.73 1.48 6.55
C ARG A 36 10.31 1.04 6.93
N ASN A 37 9.29 1.56 6.25
CA ASN A 37 7.89 1.18 6.50
C ASN A 37 7.66 -0.30 6.15
N MET A 38 8.18 -0.78 5.02
CA MET A 38 8.11 -2.21 4.64
C MET A 38 8.76 -3.12 5.68
N ARG A 39 9.91 -2.73 6.26
CA ARG A 39 10.53 -3.46 7.38
C ARG A 39 9.66 -3.50 8.64
N GLY A 40 8.76 -2.54 8.79
CA GLY A 40 7.79 -2.48 9.89
C GLY A 40 6.57 -3.37 9.67
N CYS A 41 6.30 -3.82 8.44
CA CYS A 41 5.17 -4.68 8.13
C CYS A 41 5.33 -6.06 8.79
N LYS A 42 4.24 -6.54 9.40
CA LYS A 42 4.16 -7.86 10.03
C LYS A 42 3.15 -8.74 9.31
N LYS A 43 3.35 -10.06 9.37
CA LYS A 43 2.41 -11.03 8.81
C LYS A 43 1.00 -10.80 9.40
N GLY A 44 0.00 -10.76 8.55
CA GLY A 44 -1.39 -10.47 8.91
C GLY A 44 -1.74 -8.97 8.97
N ASP A 45 -0.78 -8.06 8.76
CA ASP A 45 -1.09 -6.64 8.60
C ASP A 45 -1.90 -6.42 7.31
N THR A 46 -2.82 -5.46 7.37
CA THR A 46 -3.68 -5.09 6.24
C THR A 46 -3.03 -4.00 5.40
N VAL A 47 -3.11 -4.15 4.09
CA VAL A 47 -2.57 -3.21 3.10
C VAL A 47 -3.70 -2.69 2.23
N ILE A 48 -3.84 -1.38 2.14
CA ILE A 48 -4.66 -0.72 1.12
C ILE A 48 -3.83 -0.62 -0.15
N ILE A 49 -4.34 -1.15 -1.26
CA ILE A 49 -3.76 -0.93 -2.57
C ILE A 49 -4.35 0.35 -3.15
N TYR A 50 -3.46 1.30 -3.44
CA TYR A 50 -3.79 2.60 -4.01
C TYR A 50 -3.22 2.67 -5.42
N HIS A 51 -4.09 2.83 -6.41
CA HIS A 51 -3.66 3.16 -7.76
C HIS A 51 -3.14 4.60 -7.79
N THR A 52 -2.00 4.80 -8.45
CA THR A 52 -1.40 6.10 -8.74
C THR A 52 -1.40 6.35 -10.26
N GLY A 53 -0.89 7.50 -10.70
CA GLY A 53 -0.95 7.89 -12.11
C GLY A 53 -2.28 8.56 -12.42
N ASP A 54 -2.99 8.07 -13.43
CA ASP A 54 -4.28 8.64 -13.86
C ASP A 54 -5.44 8.24 -12.95
N GLU A 55 -5.42 7.01 -12.43
CA GLU A 55 -6.39 6.54 -11.43
C GLU A 55 -5.85 6.75 -10.02
N LYS A 56 -6.19 7.88 -9.39
CA LYS A 56 -5.73 8.24 -8.02
C LYS A 56 -6.71 7.78 -6.96
N SER A 57 -6.79 6.47 -6.71
CA SER A 57 -7.80 5.91 -5.80
C SER A 57 -7.31 4.69 -5.01
N MET A 58 -7.88 4.49 -3.83
CA MET A 58 -7.82 3.22 -3.10
C MET A 58 -8.80 2.26 -3.76
N VAL A 59 -8.35 1.08 -4.17
CA VAL A 59 -9.15 0.16 -5.00
C VAL A 59 -9.45 -1.19 -4.34
N GLY A 60 -8.58 -1.63 -3.43
CA GLY A 60 -8.69 -2.96 -2.85
C GLY A 60 -7.81 -3.13 -1.62
N LEU A 61 -8.00 -4.25 -0.94
CA LEU A 61 -7.24 -4.63 0.23
C LEU A 61 -6.33 -5.82 -0.07
N ALA A 62 -5.24 -5.90 0.65
CA ALA A 62 -4.30 -7.00 0.63
C ALA A 62 -3.86 -7.31 2.07
N GLU A 63 -3.19 -8.44 2.25
CA GLU A 63 -2.65 -8.87 3.54
C GLU A 63 -1.17 -9.23 3.38
N ILE A 64 -0.33 -8.79 4.32
CA ILE A 64 1.08 -9.21 4.38
C ILE A 64 1.14 -10.69 4.74
N VAL A 65 1.68 -11.53 3.84
CA VAL A 65 1.86 -12.97 4.08
C VAL A 65 3.28 -13.33 4.46
N LYS A 66 4.25 -12.46 4.12
CA LYS A 66 5.65 -12.59 4.52
C LYS A 66 6.25 -11.23 4.84
N GLU A 67 6.93 -11.15 5.98
CA GLU A 67 7.63 -9.97 6.44
C GLU A 67 8.81 -9.62 5.53
N ALA A 68 9.39 -8.43 5.72
CA ALA A 68 10.46 -7.94 4.86
C ALA A 68 11.69 -8.85 4.86
N TYR A 69 12.18 -9.15 3.66
CA TYR A 69 13.45 -9.85 3.42
C TYR A 69 14.23 -9.15 2.29
N PRO A 70 15.56 -9.33 2.21
CA PRO A 70 16.35 -8.74 1.13
C PRO A 70 15.80 -9.11 -0.25
N ASP A 71 15.75 -8.15 -1.17
CA ASP A 71 15.27 -8.38 -2.53
C ASP A 71 16.19 -9.37 -3.25
N PRO A 72 15.73 -10.58 -3.63
CA PRO A 72 16.57 -11.58 -4.28
C PRO A 72 17.00 -11.17 -5.70
N LYS A 73 16.32 -10.19 -6.32
CA LYS A 73 16.67 -9.65 -7.64
C LYS A 73 17.78 -8.59 -7.56
N GLN A 74 18.10 -8.11 -6.36
CA GLN A 74 19.06 -7.03 -6.14
C GLN A 74 20.28 -7.53 -5.36
N LYS A 75 21.45 -6.92 -5.62
CA LYS A 75 22.68 -7.20 -4.86
C LYS A 75 22.85 -6.31 -3.62
N ASP A 76 21.89 -5.41 -3.37
CA ASP A 76 21.92 -4.50 -2.22
C ASP A 76 21.01 -5.04 -1.08
N PRO A 77 21.58 -5.47 0.05
CA PRO A 77 20.80 -5.98 1.19
C PRO A 77 19.93 -4.91 1.87
N LYS A 78 20.10 -3.62 1.51
CA LYS A 78 19.23 -2.53 1.97
C LYS A 78 17.91 -2.48 1.22
N LEU A 79 17.83 -3.07 0.03
CA LEU A 79 16.56 -3.21 -0.68
C LEU A 79 15.85 -4.43 -0.13
N VAL A 80 14.59 -4.23 0.27
CA VAL A 80 13.76 -5.28 0.84
C VAL A 80 12.46 -5.38 0.08
N VAL A 81 11.90 -6.59 0.07
CA VAL A 81 10.58 -6.90 -0.46
C VAL A 81 9.74 -7.53 0.63
N VAL A 82 8.43 -7.44 0.49
CA VAL A 82 7.45 -8.21 1.29
C VAL A 82 6.61 -9.05 0.34
N GLU A 83 5.91 -10.05 0.85
CA GLU A 83 4.90 -10.73 0.04
C GLU A 83 3.50 -10.36 0.54
N ILE A 84 2.60 -10.04 -0.39
CA ILE A 84 1.20 -9.73 -0.11
C ILE A 84 0.27 -10.65 -0.89
N LYS A 85 -0.91 -10.92 -0.36
CA LYS A 85 -2.01 -11.58 -1.07
C LYS A 85 -3.22 -10.67 -1.19
N ALA A 86 -4.00 -10.84 -2.25
CA ALA A 86 -5.29 -10.16 -2.41
C ALA A 86 -6.23 -10.49 -1.23
N ASN A 87 -6.93 -9.48 -0.73
CA ASN A 87 -7.88 -9.61 0.38
C ASN A 87 -9.20 -8.86 0.11
N GLY A 88 -9.60 -8.80 -1.17
CA GLY A 88 -10.90 -8.28 -1.61
C GLY A 88 -10.86 -6.83 -2.10
N ARG A 89 -11.60 -6.59 -3.19
CA ARG A 89 -11.88 -5.26 -3.74
C ARG A 89 -12.75 -4.44 -2.79
N LEU A 90 -12.50 -3.13 -2.78
CA LEU A 90 -13.41 -2.19 -2.14
C LEU A 90 -14.70 -2.10 -2.96
N LYS A 91 -15.86 -2.10 -2.30
CA LYS A 91 -17.14 -1.93 -3.00
C LYS A 91 -17.26 -0.58 -3.70
N LYS A 92 -16.64 0.43 -3.11
CA LYS A 92 -16.50 1.78 -3.66
C LYS A 92 -15.05 2.21 -3.48
N THR A 93 -14.42 2.62 -4.56
CA THR A 93 -13.06 3.18 -4.51
C THR A 93 -13.08 4.51 -3.75
N VAL A 94 -11.97 4.83 -3.09
CA VAL A 94 -11.81 6.10 -2.36
C VAL A 94 -10.74 6.93 -3.04
N THR A 95 -11.16 8.03 -3.67
CA THR A 95 -10.26 8.88 -4.46
C THR A 95 -9.40 9.76 -3.57
N LEU A 96 -8.23 10.18 -4.08
CA LEU A 96 -7.39 11.17 -3.41
C LEU A 96 -8.12 12.50 -3.20
N ALA A 97 -9.04 12.86 -4.11
CA ALA A 97 -9.86 14.07 -3.98
C ALA A 97 -10.80 13.99 -2.76
N GLU A 98 -11.49 12.85 -2.58
CA GLU A 98 -12.33 12.61 -1.39
C GLU A 98 -11.52 12.64 -0.10
N VAL A 99 -10.31 12.06 -0.09
CA VAL A 99 -9.41 12.10 1.07
C VAL A 99 -8.98 13.55 1.37
N LYS A 100 -8.58 14.32 0.36
CA LYS A 100 -8.13 15.72 0.53
C LYS A 100 -9.24 16.68 0.94
N ALA A 101 -10.50 16.38 0.60
CA ALA A 101 -11.65 17.21 0.98
C ALA A 101 -11.95 17.16 2.49
N ARG A 102 -11.42 16.15 3.20
CA ARG A 102 -11.68 15.90 4.62
C ARG A 102 -10.50 16.37 5.46
N LYS A 103 -10.76 17.29 6.39
CA LYS A 103 -9.71 17.90 7.24
C LYS A 103 -9.05 16.86 8.17
N GLU A 104 -9.76 15.79 8.48
CA GLU A 104 -9.30 14.69 9.32
C GLU A 104 -8.12 13.91 8.69
N PHE A 105 -7.90 14.03 7.38
CA PHE A 105 -6.76 13.41 6.69
C PHE A 105 -5.63 14.39 6.37
N ALA A 106 -5.66 15.62 6.91
CA ALA A 106 -4.62 16.61 6.63
C ALA A 106 -3.21 16.15 7.05
N ASP A 107 -3.12 15.28 8.07
CA ASP A 107 -1.87 14.69 8.55
C ASP A 107 -1.48 13.41 7.81
N PHE A 108 -2.37 12.85 6.98
CA PHE A 108 -2.15 11.57 6.32
C PHE A 108 -0.98 11.67 5.32
N ALA A 109 -0.03 10.74 5.42
CA ALA A 109 1.13 10.66 4.53
C ALA A 109 0.74 10.66 3.05
N LEU A 110 -0.42 10.09 2.69
CA LEU A 110 -0.93 10.11 1.31
C LEU A 110 -1.15 11.55 0.79
N VAL A 111 -1.59 12.45 1.67
CA VAL A 111 -1.84 13.87 1.38
C VAL A 111 -0.54 14.67 1.42
N ARG A 112 0.31 14.43 2.42
CA ARG A 112 1.51 15.23 2.69
C ARG A 112 2.74 14.83 1.88
N GLN A 113 2.86 13.56 1.50
CA GLN A 113 4.07 12.97 0.90
C GLN A 113 3.71 12.24 -0.40
N SER A 114 3.48 13.00 -1.46
CA SER A 114 3.04 12.47 -2.76
C SER A 114 3.97 11.40 -3.35
N ARG A 115 5.29 11.54 -3.13
CA ARG A 115 6.33 10.62 -3.62
C ARG A 115 6.58 9.39 -2.74
N LEU A 116 5.95 9.31 -1.56
CA LEU A 116 6.07 8.12 -0.71
C LEU A 116 5.13 7.03 -1.24
N SER A 117 5.67 5.85 -1.52
CA SER A 117 4.94 4.71 -2.11
C SER A 117 4.41 3.72 -1.07
N VAL A 118 5.08 3.60 0.07
CA VAL A 118 4.64 2.76 1.20
C VAL A 118 4.55 3.61 2.45
N MET A 119 3.38 3.62 3.09
CA MET A 119 3.12 4.48 4.24
C MET A 119 2.23 3.82 5.30
N PRO A 120 2.39 4.17 6.58
CA PRO A 120 1.47 3.74 7.62
C PRO A 120 0.12 4.43 7.47
N VAL A 121 -0.92 3.72 7.87
CA VAL A 121 -2.28 4.25 8.04
C VAL A 121 -2.60 4.07 9.52
N ASN A 122 -2.85 5.17 10.23
CA ASN A 122 -3.18 5.06 11.66
C ASN A 122 -4.62 4.54 11.84
N GLU A 123 -4.95 4.07 13.04
CA GLU A 123 -6.28 3.49 13.30
C GLU A 123 -7.43 4.47 13.04
N THR A 124 -7.24 5.75 13.36
CA THR A 124 -8.25 6.78 13.13
C THR A 124 -8.51 6.94 11.65
N GLN A 125 -7.46 7.05 10.84
CA GLN A 125 -7.54 7.14 9.38
C GLN A 125 -8.22 5.89 8.81
N TRP A 126 -7.81 4.70 9.24
CA TRP A 126 -8.43 3.43 8.83
C TRP A 126 -9.94 3.40 9.12
N LYS A 127 -10.35 3.73 10.35
CA LYS A 127 -11.76 3.78 10.76
C LYS A 127 -12.55 4.80 9.94
N LEU A 128 -11.98 5.98 9.69
CA LEU A 128 -12.61 7.06 8.94
C LEU A 128 -12.76 6.77 7.44
N LEU A 129 -11.88 5.95 6.87
CA LEU A 129 -12.01 5.49 5.48
C LEU A 129 -13.18 4.50 5.32
N ALA A 130 -13.61 3.84 6.42
CA ALA A 130 -14.75 2.92 6.46
C ALA A 130 -14.74 1.86 5.34
N LEU A 131 -13.55 1.34 5.03
CA LEU A 131 -13.30 0.42 3.94
C LEU A 131 -14.04 -0.91 4.19
N LYS A 132 -14.93 -1.30 3.27
CA LYS A 132 -15.71 -2.54 3.27
C LYS A 132 -15.97 -3.05 1.86
#